data_AF-A0A2G9MPI7-F1
#
_entry.id   AF-A0A2G9MPI7-F1
#
_cell.length_a   1.000
_cell.length_b   1.000
_cell.length_c   1.000
_cell.angle_alpha   90.00
_cell.angle_beta   90.00
_cell.angle_gamma   90.00
#
_symmetry.space_group_name_H-M   'P 1'
#
loop_
_entity.id
_entity.type
_entity.pdbx_description
1 polymer ?
#
loop_
_entity_poly.entity_id
_entity_poly.type
_entity_poly.pdbx_seq_one_letter_code
_entity_poly.pdbx_strand_id
1 'polypeptide(L)'
;MQSITILNENSDSNILFIAEHTGKDFPEGYGTLGLTPEILETISDYYDNGAKPMITTLAEQFNACAVFGNYSRLLIDLNRRLDHLQLIRTKEDDWQIKIPANQNISNEEKQKRIRLYWTPYHNKIKQIIQNKLEKHERIFVFVIHTCSTTYQGKTRGFDVDLIYSHSEKLAFSLGDIIMKKNYTVQYNEPYSGQHAPTLHKYDTPKVEWIAIETNQKTIATYDDLHNYVLALVEGINKITK
;
A
#
# COMPACT_ATOMS: atom_id res chain seq x y z
N MET A 1 6.64 17.70 -9.27
CA MET A 1 7.06 16.29 -9.15
C MET A 1 6.05 15.38 -9.84
N GLN A 2 6.47 14.21 -10.33
CA GLN A 2 5.56 13.20 -10.88
C GLN A 2 4.71 12.57 -9.76
N SER A 3 3.45 12.21 -10.06
CA SER A 3 2.51 11.61 -9.09
C SER A 3 2.81 10.15 -8.74
N ILE A 4 3.66 9.50 -9.53
CA ILE A 4 4.05 8.10 -9.39
C ILE A 4 5.57 7.97 -9.50
N THR A 5 6.16 7.03 -8.77
CA THR A 5 7.54 6.59 -8.95
C THR A 5 7.55 5.09 -9.26
N ILE A 6 8.44 4.65 -10.14
CA ILE A 6 8.57 3.26 -10.55
C ILE A 6 10.03 2.86 -10.49
N LEU A 7 10.31 1.75 -9.80
CA LEU A 7 11.62 1.10 -9.82
C LEU A 7 11.56 -0.13 -10.72
N ASN A 8 12.66 -0.41 -11.42
CA ASN A 8 12.83 -1.60 -12.26
C ASN A 8 11.66 -1.86 -13.21
N GLU A 9 11.14 -0.81 -13.86
CA GLU A 9 9.91 -0.88 -14.67
C GLU A 9 9.94 -2.01 -15.71
N ASN A 10 11.11 -2.22 -16.32
CA ASN A 10 11.33 -3.21 -17.37
C ASN A 10 11.83 -4.57 -16.84
N SER A 11 11.74 -4.82 -15.53
CA SER A 11 12.14 -6.09 -14.94
C SER A 11 11.31 -7.27 -15.49
N ASP A 12 12.01 -8.33 -15.86
CA ASP A 12 11.46 -9.64 -16.25
C ASP A 12 11.08 -10.53 -15.04
N SER A 13 11.16 -10.04 -13.81
CA SER A 13 10.63 -10.75 -12.65
C SER A 13 9.11 -10.91 -12.77
N ASN A 14 8.56 -12.07 -12.42
CA ASN A 14 7.10 -12.26 -12.33
C ASN A 14 6.48 -11.60 -11.08
N ILE A 15 7.30 -10.94 -10.25
CA ILE A 15 6.88 -10.22 -9.05
C ILE A 15 6.62 -8.73 -9.38
N LEU A 16 5.58 -8.17 -8.74
CA LEU A 16 5.27 -6.75 -8.74
C LEU A 16 5.03 -6.30 -7.29
N PHE A 17 5.72 -5.24 -6.86
CA PHE A 17 5.45 -4.56 -5.61
C PHE A 17 4.65 -3.28 -5.84
N ILE A 18 3.70 -2.99 -4.96
CA ILE A 18 2.85 -1.79 -5.03
C ILE A 18 2.79 -1.16 -3.64
N ALA A 19 2.90 0.16 -3.55
CA ALA A 19 2.64 0.89 -2.31
C ALA A 19 1.97 2.24 -2.63
N GLU A 20 0.66 2.31 -2.42
CA GLU A 20 -0.19 3.47 -2.69
C GLU A 20 0.15 4.67 -1.79
N HIS A 21 0.57 4.41 -0.56
CA HIS A 21 0.58 5.40 0.51
C HIS A 21 1.98 5.82 0.96
N THR A 22 2.97 5.76 0.05
CA THR A 22 4.36 6.10 0.41
C THR A 22 4.65 7.60 0.52
N GLY A 23 3.82 8.43 -0.12
CA GLY A 23 4.00 9.87 -0.17
C GLY A 23 3.36 10.57 1.01
N LYS A 24 4.09 11.48 1.65
CA LYS A 24 3.56 12.38 2.70
C LYS A 24 3.27 13.79 2.20
N ASP A 25 3.80 14.14 1.03
CA ASP A 25 3.73 15.47 0.47
C ASP A 25 2.43 15.70 -0.31
N PHE A 26 2.16 16.96 -0.64
CA PHE A 26 1.05 17.37 -1.48
C PHE A 26 1.58 18.05 -2.76
N PRO A 27 0.87 17.95 -3.89
CA PRO A 27 1.26 18.64 -5.11
C PRO A 27 1.23 20.17 -4.94
N GLU A 28 2.01 20.85 -5.76
CA GLU A 28 1.97 22.31 -5.85
C GLU A 28 0.53 22.82 -6.06
N GLY A 29 0.18 23.89 -5.34
CA GLY A 29 -1.15 24.48 -5.34
C GLY A 29 -2.14 23.91 -4.31
N TYR A 30 -1.82 22.78 -3.65
CA TYR A 30 -2.68 22.23 -2.57
C TYR A 30 -2.26 22.63 -1.16
N GLY A 31 -1.03 23.15 -0.99
CA GLY A 31 -0.46 23.45 0.32
C GLY A 31 -0.50 22.20 1.22
N THR A 32 -1.00 22.34 2.45
CA THR A 32 -1.18 21.25 3.41
C THR A 32 -2.64 20.79 3.52
N LEU A 33 -3.45 21.04 2.48
CA LEU A 33 -4.91 20.87 2.51
C LEU A 33 -5.61 21.65 3.65
N GLY A 34 -4.97 22.70 4.17
CA GLY A 34 -5.45 23.50 5.30
C GLY A 34 -5.16 22.90 6.67
N LEU A 35 -4.34 21.85 6.75
CA LEU A 35 -3.87 21.27 8.02
C LEU A 35 -2.57 21.96 8.46
N THR A 36 -2.40 22.16 9.77
CA THR A 36 -1.12 22.65 10.29
C THR A 36 -0.09 21.50 10.34
N PRO A 37 1.22 21.79 10.37
CA PRO A 37 2.23 20.75 10.55
C PRO A 37 2.00 19.90 11.81
N GLU A 38 1.61 20.53 12.92
CA GLU A 38 1.35 19.86 14.20
C GLU A 38 0.16 18.89 14.07
N ILE A 39 -0.88 19.27 13.31
CA ILE A 39 -2.00 18.38 13.03
C ILE A 39 -1.55 17.20 12.17
N LEU A 40 -0.80 17.45 11.09
CA LEU A 40 -0.33 16.37 10.20
C LEU A 40 0.51 15.33 10.96
N GLU A 41 1.31 15.73 11.94
CA GLU A 41 2.09 14.82 12.78
C GLU A 41 1.22 13.94 13.70
N THR A 42 0.00 14.36 14.02
CA THR A 42 -0.95 13.57 14.84
C THR A 42 -1.81 12.60 14.03
N ILE A 43 -1.90 12.80 12.71
CA ILE A 43 -2.73 11.98 11.84
C ILE A 43 -1.93 10.72 11.49
N SER A 44 -2.43 9.55 11.91
CA SER A 44 -1.79 8.25 11.62
C SER A 44 -2.03 7.78 10.18
N ASP A 45 -3.06 8.29 9.50
CA ASP A 45 -3.57 7.80 8.22
C ASP A 45 -3.28 8.73 7.03
N TYR A 46 -2.28 9.62 7.12
CA TYR A 46 -1.92 10.51 6.00
C TYR A 46 -0.88 9.91 5.05
N TYR A 47 -0.05 8.97 5.51
CA TYR A 47 0.84 8.12 4.71
C TYR A 47 1.30 6.90 5.53
N ASP A 48 1.83 5.89 4.86
CA ASP A 48 2.31 4.65 5.48
C ASP A 48 3.80 4.80 5.85
N ASN A 49 4.06 5.18 7.10
CA ASN A 49 5.42 5.38 7.58
C ASN A 49 6.23 4.07 7.57
N GLY A 50 7.40 4.09 6.93
CA GLY A 50 8.24 2.91 6.76
C GLY A 50 7.91 2.04 5.55
N ALA A 51 6.78 2.28 4.84
CA ALA A 51 6.45 1.53 3.63
C ALA A 51 7.49 1.74 2.53
N LYS A 52 7.93 2.99 2.30
CA LYS A 52 8.90 3.35 1.25
C LYS A 52 10.23 2.58 1.34
N PRO A 53 10.97 2.59 2.47
CA PRO A 53 12.19 1.79 2.57
C PRO A 53 11.93 0.28 2.40
N MET A 54 10.84 -0.24 2.97
CA MET A 54 10.49 -1.66 2.82
C MET A 54 10.27 -2.07 1.35
N ILE A 55 9.41 -1.36 0.61
CA ILE A 55 9.17 -1.67 -0.81
C ILE A 55 10.43 -1.47 -1.67
N THR A 56 11.26 -0.47 -1.38
CA THR A 56 12.52 -0.25 -2.12
C THR A 56 13.47 -1.43 -1.94
N THR A 57 13.70 -1.86 -0.69
CA THR A 57 14.58 -3.01 -0.43
C THR A 57 14.02 -4.30 -1.03
N LEU A 58 12.71 -4.54 -0.95
CA LEU A 58 12.09 -5.70 -1.61
C LEU A 58 12.28 -5.65 -3.13
N ALA A 59 12.06 -4.51 -3.77
CA ALA A 59 12.25 -4.35 -5.21
C ALA A 59 13.70 -4.67 -5.65
N GLU A 60 14.68 -4.25 -4.86
CA GLU A 60 16.11 -4.54 -5.08
C GLU A 60 16.42 -6.03 -4.92
N GLN A 61 15.98 -6.66 -3.83
CA GLN A 61 16.26 -8.07 -3.53
C GLN A 61 15.70 -9.04 -4.58
N PHE A 62 14.54 -8.70 -5.15
CA PHE A 62 13.88 -9.53 -6.17
C PHE A 62 14.16 -9.07 -7.60
N ASN A 63 14.96 -8.00 -7.79
CA ASN A 63 15.08 -7.28 -9.06
C ASN A 63 13.70 -7.10 -9.70
N ALA A 64 12.70 -6.68 -8.94
CA ALA A 64 11.30 -6.66 -9.32
C ALA A 64 10.81 -5.23 -9.54
N CYS A 65 9.78 -5.09 -10.39
CA CYS A 65 9.13 -3.81 -10.61
C CYS A 65 8.39 -3.38 -9.33
N ALA A 66 8.52 -2.11 -8.95
CA ALA A 66 7.83 -1.53 -7.80
C ALA A 66 7.19 -0.19 -8.12
N VAL A 67 5.93 0.01 -7.73
CA VAL A 67 5.14 1.21 -8.03
C VAL A 67 4.74 1.94 -6.75
N PHE A 68 5.03 3.24 -6.70
CA PHE A 68 4.89 4.11 -5.53
C PHE A 68 3.87 5.21 -5.81
N GLY A 69 2.97 5.48 -4.85
CA GLY A 69 2.21 6.72 -4.80
C GLY A 69 3.02 7.83 -4.14
N ASN A 70 3.23 8.95 -4.83
CA ASN A 70 4.13 10.01 -4.36
C ASN A 70 3.47 11.09 -3.50
N TYR A 71 2.13 11.11 -3.43
CA TYR A 71 1.40 12.10 -2.64
C TYR A 71 0.57 11.43 -1.56
N SER A 72 0.32 12.20 -0.48
CA SER A 72 -0.50 11.76 0.65
C SER A 72 -1.88 11.28 0.20
N ARG A 73 -2.34 10.20 0.84
CA ARG A 73 -3.69 9.66 0.63
C ARG A 73 -4.80 10.62 1.06
N LEU A 74 -4.49 11.68 1.81
CA LEU A 74 -5.43 12.76 2.12
C LEU A 74 -5.78 13.59 0.87
N LEU A 75 -4.90 13.66 -0.13
CA LEU A 75 -5.22 14.33 -1.40
C LEU A 75 -6.28 13.55 -2.17
N ILE A 76 -6.00 12.28 -2.42
CA ILE A 76 -6.86 11.29 -3.05
C ILE A 76 -6.27 9.91 -2.75
N ASP A 77 -7.08 9.02 -2.21
CA ASP A 77 -6.62 7.70 -1.79
C ASP A 77 -6.56 6.77 -3.01
N LEU A 78 -5.33 6.39 -3.41
CA LEU A 78 -5.09 5.49 -4.54
C LEU A 78 -5.55 4.05 -4.24
N ASN A 79 -5.72 3.69 -2.96
CA ASN A 79 -6.30 2.43 -2.52
C ASN A 79 -7.79 2.59 -2.20
N ARG A 80 -8.53 3.31 -3.07
CA ARG A 80 -9.99 3.43 -3.05
C ARG A 80 -10.57 3.45 -4.46
N ARG A 81 -11.77 2.88 -4.61
CA ARG A 81 -12.55 2.97 -5.85
C ARG A 81 -13.09 4.39 -6.08
N LEU A 82 -13.37 4.72 -7.33
CA LEU A 82 -13.87 6.06 -7.72
C LEU A 82 -15.23 6.44 -7.09
N ASP A 83 -16.04 5.43 -6.76
CA ASP A 83 -17.34 5.54 -6.11
C ASP A 83 -17.25 5.51 -4.57
N HIS A 84 -16.07 5.25 -3.99
CA HIS A 84 -15.91 5.11 -2.56
C HIS A 84 -15.94 6.47 -1.85
N LEU A 85 -16.67 6.54 -0.74
CA LEU A 85 -16.84 7.79 0.04
C LEU A 85 -15.52 8.33 0.60
N GLN A 86 -14.58 7.45 0.93
CA GLN A 86 -13.22 7.82 1.36
C GLN A 86 -12.21 8.05 0.22
N LEU A 87 -12.61 8.06 -1.06
CA LEU A 87 -11.69 8.38 -2.17
C LEU A 87 -11.00 9.72 -1.94
N ILE A 88 -11.76 10.73 -1.50
CA ILE A 88 -11.26 12.00 -0.99
C ILE A 88 -11.91 12.18 0.37
N ARG A 89 -11.23 11.72 1.42
CA ARG A 89 -11.77 11.76 2.77
C ARG A 89 -11.90 13.20 3.27
N THR A 90 -13.02 13.51 3.91
CA THR A 90 -13.26 14.84 4.51
C THR A 90 -12.79 14.92 5.96
N LYS A 91 -12.48 13.78 6.57
CA LYS A 91 -11.98 13.65 7.93
C LYS A 91 -11.04 12.43 7.99
N GLU A 92 -10.09 12.47 8.91
CA GLU A 92 -9.33 11.27 9.28
C GLU A 92 -10.12 10.38 10.26
N ASP A 93 -9.69 9.13 10.39
CA ASP A 93 -10.49 8.07 11.01
C ASP A 93 -10.39 8.01 12.57
N ASP A 94 -9.27 8.40 13.17
CA ASP A 94 -8.98 8.23 14.61
C ASP A 94 -9.55 9.37 15.47
N TRP A 95 -9.20 10.62 15.19
CA TRP A 95 -9.58 11.81 15.98
C TRP A 95 -10.72 12.63 15.36
N GLN A 96 -11.23 12.18 14.21
CA GLN A 96 -12.25 12.88 13.41
C GLN A 96 -11.85 14.30 12.99
N ILE A 97 -10.55 14.56 12.85
CA ILE A 97 -10.01 15.85 12.39
C ILE A 97 -10.47 16.09 10.95
N LYS A 98 -11.13 17.23 10.73
CA LYS A 98 -11.58 17.64 9.40
C LYS A 98 -10.39 18.05 8.55
N ILE A 99 -10.45 17.71 7.26
CA ILE A 99 -9.48 18.13 6.25
C ILE A 99 -10.08 19.32 5.49
N PRO A 100 -9.66 20.57 5.75
CA PRO A 100 -10.37 21.75 5.27
C PRO A 100 -10.52 21.82 3.75
N ALA A 101 -9.43 21.56 3.00
CA ALA A 101 -9.45 21.60 1.54
C ALA A 101 -10.21 20.43 0.88
N ASN A 102 -10.70 19.47 1.67
CA ASN A 102 -11.55 18.38 1.18
C ASN A 102 -13.04 18.62 1.52
N GLN A 103 -13.38 19.65 2.28
CA GLN A 103 -14.78 19.96 2.58
C GLN A 103 -15.47 20.51 1.33
N ASN A 104 -16.65 19.95 1.00
CA ASN A 104 -17.54 20.48 -0.04
C ASN A 104 -16.85 20.77 -1.39
N ILE A 105 -15.88 19.95 -1.79
CA ILE A 105 -15.17 20.14 -3.06
C ILE A 105 -16.14 20.06 -4.24
N SER A 106 -15.89 20.85 -5.29
CA SER A 106 -16.68 20.76 -6.52
C SER A 106 -16.43 19.43 -7.23
N ASN A 107 -17.39 19.05 -8.09
CA ASN A 107 -17.19 17.91 -8.98
C ASN A 107 -15.97 18.12 -9.91
N GLU A 108 -15.69 19.36 -10.34
CA GLU A 108 -14.52 19.63 -11.19
C GLU A 108 -13.21 19.36 -10.44
N GLU A 109 -13.12 19.73 -9.17
CA GLU A 109 -11.95 19.47 -8.33
C GLU A 109 -11.77 17.96 -8.08
N LYS A 110 -12.85 17.24 -7.78
CA LYS A 110 -12.81 15.76 -7.70
C LYS A 110 -12.29 15.14 -9.00
N GLN A 111 -12.83 15.55 -10.16
CA GLN A 111 -12.43 15.03 -11.47
C GLN A 111 -10.98 15.42 -11.82
N LYS A 112 -10.52 16.60 -11.41
CA LYS A 112 -9.13 17.02 -11.56
C LYS A 112 -8.19 16.09 -10.79
N ARG A 113 -8.47 15.77 -9.51
CA ARG A 113 -7.64 14.86 -8.73
C ARG A 113 -7.63 13.44 -9.31
N ILE A 114 -8.79 12.96 -9.77
CA ILE A 114 -8.89 11.67 -10.46
C ILE A 114 -7.98 11.65 -11.70
N ARG A 115 -8.13 12.65 -12.57
CA ARG A 115 -7.37 12.73 -13.84
C ARG A 115 -5.86 12.83 -13.62
N LEU A 116 -5.42 13.58 -12.61
CA LEU A 116 -4.00 13.90 -12.40
C LEU A 116 -3.25 12.87 -11.53
N TYR A 117 -3.94 12.19 -10.62
CA TYR A 117 -3.28 11.35 -9.61
C TYR A 117 -3.78 9.90 -9.65
N TRP A 118 -5.10 9.69 -9.57
CA TRP A 118 -5.68 8.34 -9.54
C TRP A 118 -5.51 7.61 -10.89
N THR A 119 -5.94 8.23 -11.99
CA THR A 119 -5.96 7.62 -13.32
C THR A 119 -4.55 7.23 -13.80
N PRO A 120 -3.52 8.10 -13.72
CA PRO A 120 -2.17 7.72 -14.15
C PRO A 120 -1.61 6.55 -13.34
N TYR A 121 -1.84 6.50 -12.03
CA TYR A 121 -1.39 5.42 -11.16
C TYR A 121 -2.01 4.07 -11.55
N HIS A 122 -3.33 4.00 -11.64
CA HIS A 122 -4.01 2.76 -11.99
C HIS A 122 -3.80 2.33 -13.45
N ASN A 123 -3.66 3.28 -14.39
CA ASN A 123 -3.32 2.95 -15.77
C ASN A 123 -1.93 2.34 -15.84
N LYS A 124 -0.97 2.83 -15.04
CA LYS A 124 0.38 2.29 -15.04
C LYS A 124 0.44 0.88 -14.46
N ILE A 125 -0.24 0.63 -13.33
CA ILE A 125 -0.36 -0.72 -12.77
C ILE A 125 -1.00 -1.68 -13.78
N LYS A 126 -2.09 -1.23 -14.45
CA LYS A 126 -2.74 -2.02 -15.52
C LYS A 126 -1.74 -2.42 -16.60
N GLN A 127 -0.97 -1.46 -17.11
CA GLN A 127 0.01 -1.70 -18.16
C GLN A 127 1.08 -2.70 -17.70
N ILE A 128 1.63 -2.53 -16.49
CA ILE A 128 2.67 -3.42 -15.94
C ILE A 128 2.14 -4.85 -15.80
N ILE A 129 0.94 -5.02 -15.24
CA ILE A 129 0.30 -6.34 -15.08
C ILE A 129 0.09 -6.99 -16.45
N GLN A 130 -0.43 -6.25 -17.43
CA GLN A 130 -0.64 -6.77 -18.79
C GLN A 130 0.67 -7.23 -19.44
N ASN A 131 1.72 -6.40 -19.38
CA ASN A 131 3.03 -6.74 -19.93
C ASN A 131 3.65 -7.97 -19.25
N LYS A 132 3.47 -8.15 -17.93
CA LYS A 132 3.96 -9.34 -17.23
C LYS A 132 3.17 -10.59 -17.60
N LEU A 133 1.85 -10.48 -17.79
CA LEU A 133 0.99 -11.59 -18.22
C LEU A 133 1.27 -12.07 -19.66
N GLU A 134 1.90 -11.24 -20.50
CA GLU A 134 2.39 -11.65 -21.81
C GLU A 134 3.64 -12.55 -21.73
N LYS A 135 4.43 -12.43 -20.65
CA LYS A 135 5.72 -13.09 -20.47
C LYS A 135 5.68 -14.26 -19.49
N HIS A 136 4.73 -14.27 -18.55
CA HIS A 136 4.65 -15.23 -17.47
C HIS A 136 3.26 -15.84 -17.38
N GLU A 137 3.19 -17.15 -17.09
CA GLU A 137 1.91 -17.84 -16.87
C GLU A 137 1.16 -17.32 -15.62
N ARG A 138 1.94 -16.93 -14.61
CA ARG A 138 1.46 -16.41 -13.33
C ARG A 138 2.35 -15.25 -12.86
N ILE A 139 1.72 -14.25 -12.25
CA ILE A 139 2.39 -13.11 -11.61
C ILE A 139 2.00 -13.03 -10.13
N PHE A 140 2.91 -12.52 -9.31
CA PHE A 140 2.70 -12.34 -7.88
C PHE A 140 2.76 -10.85 -7.53
N VAL A 141 1.71 -10.33 -6.92
CA VAL A 141 1.59 -8.92 -6.56
C VAL A 141 1.59 -8.77 -5.05
N PHE A 142 2.57 -8.05 -4.51
CA PHE A 142 2.64 -7.74 -3.09
C PHE A 142 2.34 -6.25 -2.88
N VAL A 143 1.25 -5.95 -2.18
CA VAL A 143 0.91 -4.59 -1.79
C VAL A 143 1.50 -4.32 -0.42
N ILE A 144 2.31 -3.28 -0.30
CA ILE A 144 3.06 -2.96 0.89
C ILE A 144 2.37 -1.81 1.60
N HIS A 145 1.84 -2.09 2.79
CA HIS A 145 1.21 -1.12 3.67
C HIS A 145 1.82 -1.16 5.06
N THR A 146 1.60 -0.08 5.81
CA THR A 146 1.91 -0.05 7.24
C THR A 146 0.78 0.58 8.02
N CYS A 147 0.51 0.07 9.21
CA CYS A 147 -0.48 0.65 10.12
C CYS A 147 0.16 1.17 11.41
N SER A 148 -0.46 2.18 12.00
CA SER A 148 -0.11 2.66 13.33
C SER A 148 -0.20 1.55 14.38
N THR A 149 0.52 1.65 15.49
CA THR A 149 0.41 0.66 16.57
C THR A 149 -0.93 0.73 17.31
N THR A 150 -1.56 1.90 17.31
CA THR A 150 -2.86 2.15 17.92
C THR A 150 -3.87 2.65 16.90
N TYR A 151 -5.11 2.19 16.99
CA TYR A 151 -6.23 2.67 16.18
C TYR A 151 -7.46 2.82 17.05
N GLN A 152 -8.10 3.99 17.00
CA GLN A 152 -9.28 4.33 17.81
C GLN A 152 -9.11 3.96 19.30
N GLY A 153 -7.93 4.24 19.86
CA GLY A 153 -7.58 3.97 21.26
C GLY A 153 -7.27 2.50 21.60
N LYS A 154 -7.27 1.59 20.63
CA LYS A 154 -6.92 0.17 20.82
C LYS A 154 -5.54 -0.15 20.24
N THR A 155 -4.72 -0.85 21.01
CA THR A 155 -3.43 -1.36 20.56
C THR A 155 -3.61 -2.58 19.66
N ARG A 156 -2.96 -2.57 18.49
CA ARG A 156 -2.91 -3.71 17.57
C ARG A 156 -1.92 -4.78 18.10
N GLY A 157 -2.45 -5.97 18.38
CA GLY A 157 -1.70 -7.09 18.97
C GLY A 157 -0.77 -7.82 18.01
N PHE A 158 -0.91 -7.59 16.70
CA PHE A 158 -0.15 -8.26 15.64
C PHE A 158 1.04 -7.43 15.16
N ASP A 159 2.00 -8.11 14.51
CA ASP A 159 3.12 -7.50 13.82
C ASP A 159 2.85 -7.35 12.32
N VAL A 160 2.13 -8.32 11.74
CA VAL A 160 1.74 -8.34 10.32
C VAL A 160 0.32 -8.85 10.14
N ASP A 161 -0.49 -8.17 9.32
CA ASP A 161 -1.73 -8.72 8.76
C ASP A 161 -1.51 -9.03 7.27
N LEU A 162 -1.85 -10.25 6.86
CA LEU A 162 -1.78 -10.71 5.48
C LEU A 162 -3.20 -10.71 4.91
N ILE A 163 -3.47 -9.73 4.05
CA ILE A 163 -4.78 -9.50 3.46
C ILE A 163 -4.78 -10.09 2.05
N TYR A 164 -5.80 -10.90 1.74
CA TYR A 164 -5.89 -11.60 0.46
C TYR A 164 -7.36 -11.86 0.11
N SER A 165 -7.62 -12.08 -1.18
CA SER A 165 -8.92 -12.56 -1.67
C SER A 165 -8.83 -14.06 -2.02
N HIS A 166 -8.37 -14.43 -3.21
CA HIS A 166 -8.29 -15.85 -3.61
C HIS A 166 -6.93 -16.52 -3.33
N SER A 167 -5.89 -15.74 -2.98
CA SER A 167 -4.52 -16.22 -2.74
C SER A 167 -4.28 -16.76 -1.32
N GLU A 168 -5.29 -17.43 -0.73
CA GLU A 168 -5.23 -17.92 0.65
C GLU A 168 -4.01 -18.82 0.92
N LYS A 169 -3.78 -19.83 0.08
CA LYS A 169 -2.64 -20.74 0.24
C LYS A 169 -1.30 -20.00 0.23
N LEU A 170 -1.19 -18.97 -0.60
CA LEU A 170 0.00 -18.13 -0.70
C LEU A 170 0.21 -17.32 0.58
N ALA A 171 -0.87 -16.70 1.08
CA ALA A 171 -0.84 -15.90 2.30
C ALA A 171 -0.48 -16.74 3.53
N PHE A 172 -1.11 -17.90 3.71
CA PHE A 172 -0.77 -18.82 4.82
C PHE A 172 0.67 -19.32 4.73
N SER A 173 1.15 -19.65 3.53
CA SER A 173 2.54 -20.09 3.34
C SER A 173 3.55 -18.99 3.70
N LEU A 174 3.25 -17.73 3.34
CA LEU A 174 4.06 -16.57 3.73
C LEU A 174 4.02 -16.37 5.25
N GLY A 175 2.83 -16.41 5.85
CA GLY A 175 2.64 -16.23 7.28
C GLY A 175 3.34 -17.30 8.11
N ASP A 176 3.32 -18.57 7.70
CA ASP A 176 4.06 -19.65 8.37
C ASP A 176 5.58 -19.41 8.44
N ILE A 177 6.14 -18.76 7.41
CA ILE A 177 7.57 -18.43 7.36
C ILE A 177 7.86 -17.23 8.26
N ILE A 178 7.00 -16.21 8.22
CA ILE A 178 7.10 -15.02 9.08
C ILE A 178 6.96 -15.39 10.56
N MET A 179 6.02 -16.28 10.92
CA MET A 179 5.83 -16.76 12.30
C MET A 179 7.06 -17.51 12.83
N LYS A 180 7.78 -18.26 11.97
CA LYS A 180 9.05 -18.92 12.34
C LYS A 180 10.19 -17.94 12.63
N LYS A 181 10.03 -16.67 12.27
CA LYS A 181 10.95 -15.58 12.60
C LYS A 181 10.53 -14.78 13.84
N ASN A 182 9.58 -15.32 14.62
CA ASN A 182 9.05 -14.74 15.86
C ASN A 182 8.20 -13.48 15.68
N TYR A 183 7.57 -13.30 14.51
CA TYR A 183 6.54 -12.28 14.31
C TYR A 183 5.14 -12.87 14.49
N THR A 184 4.24 -12.07 15.05
CA THR A 184 2.82 -12.39 15.16
C THR A 184 2.10 -12.03 13.87
N VAL A 185 1.44 -13.04 13.26
CA VAL A 185 0.72 -12.90 12.00
C VAL A 185 -0.77 -13.07 12.24
N GLN A 186 -1.57 -12.22 11.61
CA GLN A 186 -3.00 -12.43 11.44
C GLN A 186 -3.39 -12.33 9.96
N TYR A 187 -4.64 -12.66 9.66
CA TYR A 187 -5.13 -12.79 8.30
C TYR A 187 -6.49 -12.12 8.16
N ASN A 188 -6.59 -11.19 7.20
CA ASN A 188 -7.83 -10.52 6.85
C ASN A 188 -8.56 -9.88 8.06
N GLU A 189 -7.81 -9.36 9.04
CA GLU A 189 -8.36 -8.73 10.25
C GLU A 189 -7.58 -7.46 10.55
N PRO A 190 -8.21 -6.31 10.85
CA PRO A 190 -9.63 -6.02 10.67
C PRO A 190 -10.02 -5.80 9.20
N TYR A 191 -9.07 -5.90 8.27
CA TYR A 191 -9.26 -5.58 6.84
C TYR A 191 -9.47 -6.85 6.03
N SER A 192 -10.48 -6.88 5.15
CA SER A 192 -10.72 -8.04 4.29
C SER A 192 -10.33 -7.76 2.84
N GLY A 193 -9.60 -8.71 2.24
CA GLY A 193 -9.25 -8.66 0.82
C GLY A 193 -10.45 -8.72 -0.13
N GLN A 194 -11.62 -9.16 0.35
CA GLN A 194 -12.88 -9.11 -0.41
C GLN A 194 -13.28 -7.67 -0.80
N HIS A 195 -12.75 -6.68 -0.08
CA HIS A 195 -13.03 -5.26 -0.33
C HIS A 195 -11.81 -4.48 -0.82
N ALA A 196 -10.70 -5.16 -1.16
CA ALA A 196 -9.44 -4.52 -1.56
C ALA A 196 -9.57 -3.76 -2.89
N PRO A 197 -9.62 -2.43 -2.88
CA PRO A 197 -10.14 -1.66 -4.02
C PRO A 197 -9.15 -1.52 -5.19
N THR A 198 -7.83 -1.50 -4.96
CA THR A 198 -6.84 -1.37 -6.04
C THR A 198 -6.75 -2.64 -6.90
N LEU A 199 -6.68 -3.80 -6.25
CA LEU A 199 -6.32 -5.07 -6.90
C LEU A 199 -7.49 -6.00 -7.22
N HIS A 200 -8.68 -5.77 -6.65
CA HIS A 200 -9.85 -6.62 -6.92
C HIS A 200 -10.16 -6.76 -8.43
N LYS A 201 -9.88 -5.74 -9.24
CA LYS A 201 -10.10 -5.82 -10.71
C LYS A 201 -9.10 -6.69 -11.48
N TYR A 202 -8.00 -7.10 -10.83
CA TYR A 202 -6.98 -7.96 -11.40
C TYR A 202 -6.95 -9.35 -10.78
N ASP A 203 -7.78 -9.60 -9.76
CA ASP A 203 -7.85 -10.89 -9.07
C ASP A 203 -8.33 -11.98 -10.03
N THR A 204 -7.38 -12.73 -10.56
CA THR A 204 -7.59 -13.80 -11.52
C THR A 204 -6.66 -14.96 -11.15
N PRO A 205 -6.91 -16.20 -11.61
CA PRO A 205 -6.01 -17.33 -11.30
C PRO A 205 -4.55 -17.14 -11.74
N LYS A 206 -4.28 -16.19 -12.66
CA LYS A 206 -2.95 -15.82 -13.15
C LYS A 206 -2.30 -14.67 -12.39
N VAL A 207 -3.05 -13.93 -11.57
CA VAL A 207 -2.57 -12.80 -10.78
C VAL A 207 -2.88 -13.08 -9.32
N GLU A 208 -1.90 -13.63 -8.62
CA GLU A 208 -2.03 -13.86 -7.18
C GLU A 208 -1.54 -12.62 -6.43
N TRP A 209 -2.29 -12.19 -5.42
CA TRP A 209 -1.94 -11.00 -4.67
C TRP A 209 -2.13 -11.15 -3.17
N ILE A 210 -1.23 -10.51 -2.43
CA ILE A 210 -1.27 -10.37 -0.96
C ILE A 210 -0.97 -8.92 -0.63
N ALA A 211 -1.78 -8.27 0.20
CA ALA A 211 -1.36 -7.06 0.87
C ALA A 211 -0.72 -7.42 2.23
N ILE A 212 0.45 -6.86 2.47
CA ILE A 212 1.25 -7.03 3.68
C ILE A 212 1.08 -5.74 4.48
N GLU A 213 0.22 -5.79 5.48
CA GLU A 213 -0.07 -4.68 6.38
C GLU A 213 0.84 -4.80 7.62
N THR A 214 1.93 -4.05 7.64
CA THR A 214 2.94 -4.15 8.70
C THR A 214 2.68 -3.15 9.82
N ASN A 215 2.61 -3.61 11.07
CA ASN A 215 2.53 -2.70 12.21
C ASN A 215 3.83 -1.88 12.32
N GLN A 216 3.72 -0.56 12.44
CA GLN A 216 4.89 0.32 12.51
C GLN A 216 5.83 0.00 13.69
N LYS A 217 5.33 -0.64 14.76
CA LYS A 217 6.20 -1.14 15.86
C LYS A 217 7.20 -2.20 15.38
N THR A 218 6.83 -2.99 14.36
CA THR A 218 7.64 -4.08 13.79
C THR A 218 8.84 -3.55 13.01
N ILE A 219 8.83 -2.27 12.66
CA ILE A 219 9.83 -1.61 11.82
C ILE A 219 10.26 -0.27 12.44
N ALA A 220 10.22 -0.18 13.77
CA ALA A 220 10.45 1.06 14.51
C ALA A 220 11.90 1.56 14.41
N THR A 221 12.86 0.64 14.28
CA THR A 221 14.27 0.94 14.08
C THR A 221 14.78 0.41 12.74
N TYR A 222 15.99 0.85 12.34
CA TYR A 222 16.67 0.32 11.16
C TYR A 222 16.87 -1.20 11.24
N ASP A 223 17.29 -1.70 12.40
CA ASP A 223 17.54 -3.14 12.61
C ASP A 223 16.23 -3.94 12.57
N ASP A 224 15.15 -3.41 13.15
CA ASP A 224 13.82 -4.05 13.09
C ASP A 224 13.35 -4.16 11.64
N LEU A 225 13.40 -3.06 10.88
CA LEU A 225 13.05 -3.05 9.46
C LEU A 225 13.92 -4.01 8.65
N HIS A 226 15.24 -4.01 8.88
CA HIS A 226 16.16 -4.90 8.18
C HIS A 226 15.82 -6.38 8.44
N ASN A 227 15.69 -6.77 9.70
CA ASN A 227 15.38 -8.15 10.10
C ASN A 227 14.01 -8.60 9.58
N TYR A 228 13.02 -7.71 9.60
CA TYR A 228 11.69 -7.99 9.09
C TYR A 228 11.69 -8.16 7.56
N VAL A 229 12.39 -7.28 6.83
CA VAL A 229 12.52 -7.42 5.37
C VAL A 229 13.24 -8.72 5.00
N LEU A 230 14.26 -9.17 5.75
CA LEU A 230 14.87 -10.48 5.52
C LEU A 230 13.88 -11.63 5.67
N ALA A 231 12.98 -11.58 6.66
CA ALA A 231 11.91 -12.55 6.82
C ALA A 231 10.93 -12.55 5.64
N LEU A 232 10.55 -11.36 5.15
CA LEU A 232 9.73 -11.22 3.95
C LEU A 232 10.43 -11.74 2.70
N VAL A 233 11.72 -11.46 2.52
CA VAL A 233 12.51 -11.95 1.38
C VAL A 233 12.58 -13.48 1.37
N GLU A 234 12.82 -14.11 2.52
CA GLU A 234 12.80 -15.58 2.64
C GLU A 234 11.40 -16.14 2.30
N GLY A 235 10.35 -15.51 2.84
CA GLY A 235 8.96 -15.89 2.62
C GLY A 235 8.56 -15.81 1.15
N ILE A 236 8.72 -14.63 0.55
CA ILE A 236 8.38 -14.37 -0.84
C ILE A 236 9.17 -15.29 -1.77
N ASN A 237 10.49 -15.44 -1.58
CA ASN A 237 11.30 -16.37 -2.39
C ASN A 237 10.80 -17.81 -2.34
N LYS A 238 10.20 -18.25 -1.24
CA LYS A 238 9.72 -19.64 -1.10
C LYS A 238 8.36 -19.85 -1.76
N ILE A 239 7.50 -18.84 -1.75
CA ILE A 239 6.12 -18.96 -2.25
C ILE A 239 5.98 -18.56 -3.73
N THR A 240 6.97 -17.88 -4.31
CA THR A 240 6.96 -17.44 -5.72
C THR A 240 7.89 -18.24 -6.64
N LYS A 241 8.51 -19.31 -6.15
CA LYS A 241 9.24 -20.30 -6.94
C LYS A 241 8.29 -21.34 -7.51
#